data_AF-A0A316WMD7-F1
#
_entry.id   AF-A0A316WMD7-F1
#
_cell.length_a   1.000
_cell.length_b   1.000
_cell.length_c   1.000
_cell.angle_alpha   90.00
_cell.angle_beta   90.00
_cell.angle_gamma   90.00
#
_symmetry.space_group_name_H-M   'P 1'
#
loop_
_entity.id
_entity.type
_entity.pdbx_description
1 polymer ?
#
loop_
_entity_poly.entity_id
_entity_poly.type
_entity_poly.pdbx_seq_one_letter_code
_entity_poly.pdbx_strand_id
1 'polypeptide(L)'
;MDIIAKYKIQFGKRRIHLNQFKVMASAIPVLDGFMSEFRSFYESESLLSLINLHDSPDKGETHYITQGMMLARISYDRTLFYQEDDHFYKNADYEPDLIIPTQDFKEIILEWRKHLHRNLFLEDQNLTLQKHHLDFYDEYINERKIHVVKSTQPSHQLSGDLAVFLNNTHPDILNKIILHIEARSKITFEPTTSDHQLSLTISEMYSSIENISQKVAVHEIFTYELREILREWLIYISYGQFRKLKFI
;
A
#
# COMPACT_ATOMS: atom_id res chain seq x y z
N MET A 1 -4.29 -12.68 -22.35
CA MET A 1 -5.77 -12.52 -22.27
C MET A 1 -6.03 -11.84 -20.95
N ASP A 2 -6.82 -10.76 -20.90
CA ASP A 2 -7.04 -10.01 -19.66
C ASP A 2 -7.86 -10.85 -18.65
N ILE A 3 -7.26 -11.20 -17.52
CA ILE A 3 -7.88 -12.02 -16.47
C ILE A 3 -9.12 -11.32 -15.88
N ILE A 4 -9.11 -9.99 -15.76
CA ILE A 4 -10.25 -9.21 -15.26
C ILE A 4 -11.44 -9.36 -16.23
N ALA A 5 -11.19 -9.26 -17.53
CA ALA A 5 -12.22 -9.48 -18.54
C ALA A 5 -12.70 -10.93 -18.57
N LYS A 6 -11.78 -11.91 -18.45
CA LYS A 6 -12.09 -13.36 -18.44
C LYS A 6 -13.06 -13.72 -17.33
N TYR A 7 -12.83 -13.22 -16.11
CA TYR A 7 -13.67 -13.49 -14.94
C TYR A 7 -14.74 -12.43 -14.69
N LYS A 8 -14.95 -11.52 -15.66
CA LYS A 8 -15.95 -10.45 -15.63
C LYS A 8 -15.88 -9.66 -14.31
N ILE A 9 -14.67 -9.37 -13.87
CA ILE A 9 -14.40 -8.64 -12.63
C ILE A 9 -14.61 -7.14 -12.89
N GLN A 10 -15.33 -6.50 -11.97
CA GLN A 10 -15.54 -5.06 -11.96
C GLN A 10 -15.14 -4.50 -10.61
N PHE A 11 -14.43 -3.38 -10.63
CA PHE A 11 -14.10 -2.63 -9.43
C PHE A 11 -14.93 -1.36 -9.36
N GLY A 12 -15.43 -1.03 -8.17
CA GLY A 12 -16.29 0.14 -7.99
C GLY A 12 -16.35 0.64 -6.56
N LYS A 13 -17.23 1.61 -6.35
CA LYS A 13 -17.60 2.13 -5.03
C LYS A 13 -19.07 1.85 -4.78
N ARG A 14 -19.40 1.32 -3.60
CA ARG A 14 -20.76 1.13 -3.11
C ARG A 14 -20.99 1.99 -1.89
N ARG A 15 -22.05 2.78 -1.91
CA ARG A 15 -22.45 3.59 -0.75
C ARG A 15 -23.32 2.73 0.18
N ILE A 16 -22.94 2.64 1.45
CA ILE A 16 -23.74 2.03 2.50
C ILE A 16 -23.90 3.10 3.58
N HIS A 17 -25.14 3.56 3.78
CA HIS A 17 -25.46 4.73 4.60
C HIS A 17 -24.68 5.99 4.17
N LEU A 18 -23.87 6.54 5.07
CA LEU A 18 -23.05 7.73 4.85
C LEU A 18 -21.66 7.39 4.30
N ASN A 19 -21.26 6.11 4.33
CA ASN A 19 -19.90 5.70 4.01
C ASN A 19 -19.82 5.11 2.60
N GLN A 20 -18.74 5.42 1.88
CA GLN A 20 -18.41 4.77 0.61
C GLN A 20 -17.42 3.63 0.85
N PHE A 21 -17.75 2.44 0.38
CA PHE A 21 -16.91 1.26 0.44
C PHE A 21 -16.47 0.91 -0.97
N LYS A 22 -15.21 0.52 -1.13
CA LYS A 22 -14.79 -0.09 -2.39
C LYS A 22 -15.31 -1.50 -2.44
N VAL A 23 -15.66 -1.92 -3.65
CA VAL A 23 -16.18 -3.24 -3.91
C VAL A 23 -15.50 -3.80 -5.15
N MET A 24 -15.20 -5.08 -5.07
CA MET A 24 -14.93 -5.94 -6.21
C MET A 24 -16.18 -6.77 -6.43
N ALA A 25 -16.61 -6.87 -7.69
CA ALA A 25 -17.74 -7.70 -8.09
C ALA A 25 -17.34 -8.61 -9.25
N SER A 26 -17.97 -9.78 -9.34
CA SER A 26 -17.86 -10.70 -10.47
C SER A 26 -19.25 -11.07 -10.98
N ALA A 27 -19.37 -11.32 -12.28
CA ALA A 27 -20.57 -11.97 -12.80
C ALA A 27 -20.62 -13.48 -12.50
N ILE A 28 -19.56 -14.06 -11.91
CA ILE A 28 -19.51 -15.45 -11.44
C ILE A 28 -19.92 -15.46 -9.96
N PRO A 29 -21.10 -15.99 -9.60
CA PRO A 29 -21.66 -15.80 -8.25
C PRO A 29 -20.78 -16.33 -7.11
N VAL A 30 -20.14 -17.49 -7.28
CA VAL A 30 -19.23 -18.08 -6.29
C VAL A 30 -18.03 -17.15 -6.05
N LEU A 31 -17.45 -16.62 -7.12
CA LEU A 31 -16.33 -15.71 -7.03
C LEU A 31 -16.76 -14.36 -6.44
N ASP A 32 -17.93 -13.84 -6.83
CA ASP A 32 -18.51 -12.60 -6.28
C ASP A 32 -18.71 -12.67 -4.77
N GLY A 33 -19.36 -13.75 -4.30
CA GLY A 33 -19.60 -14.01 -2.88
C GLY A 33 -18.29 -14.06 -2.10
N PHE A 34 -17.33 -14.87 -2.56
CA PHE A 34 -16.03 -15.03 -1.91
C PHE A 34 -15.28 -13.69 -1.86
N MET A 35 -15.26 -12.97 -2.97
CA MET A 35 -14.51 -11.72 -3.12
C MET A 35 -15.10 -10.55 -2.32
N SER A 36 -16.38 -10.61 -2.00
CA SER A 36 -17.09 -9.55 -1.28
C SER A 36 -16.57 -9.30 0.15
N GLU A 37 -15.77 -10.22 0.69
CA GLU A 37 -15.19 -10.14 2.03
C GLU A 37 -13.84 -9.45 2.10
N PHE A 38 -13.10 -9.37 0.99
CA PHE A 38 -11.78 -8.75 0.95
C PHE A 38 -11.91 -7.26 0.67
N ARG A 39 -12.48 -6.50 1.61
CA ARG A 39 -12.82 -5.07 1.39
C ARG A 39 -11.67 -4.12 1.68
N SER A 40 -10.69 -4.56 2.46
CA SER A 40 -9.52 -3.77 2.85
C SER A 40 -8.23 -4.26 2.20
N PHE A 41 -7.23 -3.38 2.19
CA PHE A 41 -5.90 -3.72 1.71
C PHE A 41 -5.28 -4.86 2.53
N TYR A 42 -5.40 -4.80 3.87
CA TYR A 42 -4.86 -5.81 4.77
C TYR A 42 -5.47 -7.20 4.54
N GLU A 43 -6.78 -7.29 4.39
CA GLU A 43 -7.44 -8.58 4.07
C GLU A 43 -6.95 -9.13 2.74
N SER A 44 -6.79 -8.25 1.73
CA SER A 44 -6.24 -8.63 0.43
C SER A 44 -4.76 -9.03 0.48
N GLU A 45 -3.94 -8.41 1.35
CA GLU A 45 -2.55 -8.82 1.60
C GLU A 45 -2.47 -10.20 2.24
N SER A 46 -3.32 -10.45 3.25
CA SER A 46 -3.36 -11.72 3.95
C SER A 46 -3.71 -12.85 2.99
N LEU A 47 -4.71 -12.67 2.13
CA LEU A 47 -5.07 -13.65 1.11
C LEU A 47 -3.95 -13.85 0.09
N LEU A 48 -3.34 -12.76 -0.42
CA LEU A 48 -2.23 -12.89 -1.37
C LEU A 48 -1.03 -13.62 -0.76
N SER A 49 -0.73 -13.37 0.51
CA SER A 49 0.35 -14.04 1.23
C SER A 49 0.10 -15.55 1.31
N LEU A 50 -1.14 -15.96 1.53
CA LEU A 50 -1.54 -17.37 1.50
C LEU A 50 -1.39 -17.99 0.10
N ILE A 51 -1.80 -17.26 -0.95
CA ILE A 51 -1.64 -17.72 -2.34
C ILE A 51 -0.16 -17.92 -2.67
N ASN A 52 0.71 -16.99 -2.28
CA ASN A 52 2.15 -17.05 -2.55
C ASN A 52 2.87 -18.22 -1.85
N LEU A 53 2.27 -18.83 -0.82
CA LEU A 53 2.83 -20.05 -0.22
C LEU A 53 2.85 -21.22 -1.21
N HIS A 54 2.06 -21.13 -2.28
CA HIS A 54 1.84 -22.17 -3.29
C HIS A 54 2.48 -21.82 -4.64
N ASP A 55 3.63 -21.14 -4.63
CA ASP A 55 4.38 -20.82 -5.86
C ASP A 55 5.24 -22.01 -6.37
N SER A 56 5.19 -23.17 -5.71
CA SER A 56 5.89 -24.41 -6.09
C SER A 56 4.99 -25.65 -5.95
N PRO A 57 5.07 -26.65 -6.85
CA PRO A 57 4.25 -27.87 -6.80
C PRO A 57 4.49 -28.75 -5.57
N ASP A 58 5.60 -28.59 -4.86
CA ASP A 58 5.92 -29.37 -3.64
C ASP A 58 5.16 -28.89 -2.40
N LYS A 59 4.39 -27.80 -2.53
CA LYS A 59 3.60 -27.22 -1.45
C LYS A 59 2.24 -27.91 -1.42
N GLY A 60 1.85 -28.35 -0.22
CA GLY A 60 0.53 -28.92 0.04
C GLY A 60 -0.58 -27.89 -0.15
N GLU A 61 -1.79 -28.19 0.31
CA GLU A 61 -2.95 -27.32 0.10
C GLU A 61 -3.15 -26.38 1.30
N THR A 62 -3.78 -25.22 1.11
CA THR A 62 -4.24 -24.38 2.22
C THR A 62 -5.70 -24.03 2.06
N HIS A 63 -6.40 -23.95 3.20
CA HIS A 63 -7.80 -23.61 3.28
C HIS A 63 -7.95 -22.17 3.78
N TYR A 64 -8.80 -21.41 3.11
CA TYR A 64 -9.27 -20.10 3.58
C TYR A 64 -10.78 -20.14 3.72
N ILE A 65 -11.26 -19.90 4.94
CA ILE A 65 -12.70 -19.84 5.23
C ILE A 65 -13.08 -18.39 5.43
N THR A 66 -14.12 -17.96 4.73
CA THR A 66 -14.67 -16.63 4.80
C THR A 66 -15.70 -16.54 5.94
N GLN A 67 -16.03 -15.33 6.42
CA GLN A 67 -17.06 -15.11 7.44
C GLN A 67 -18.46 -15.55 7.00
N GLY A 68 -18.73 -15.47 5.70
CA GLY A 68 -19.91 -16.02 5.04
C GLY A 68 -19.87 -17.54 4.87
N MET A 69 -18.89 -18.22 5.49
CA MET A 69 -18.72 -19.68 5.46
C MET A 69 -18.42 -20.25 4.07
N MET A 70 -17.92 -19.44 3.15
CA MET A 70 -17.35 -19.93 1.90
C MET A 70 -15.94 -20.45 2.14
N LEU A 71 -15.51 -21.44 1.37
CA LEU A 71 -14.17 -22.03 1.49
C LEU A 71 -13.43 -21.92 0.16
N ALA A 72 -12.17 -21.47 0.21
CA ALA A 72 -11.20 -21.63 -0.87
C ALA A 72 -10.12 -22.63 -0.48
N ARG A 73 -9.91 -23.65 -1.31
CA ARG A 73 -8.77 -24.56 -1.23
C ARG A 73 -7.75 -24.16 -2.28
N ILE A 74 -6.61 -23.67 -1.82
CA ILE A 74 -5.56 -23.09 -2.64
C ILE A 74 -4.42 -24.10 -2.73
N SER A 75 -4.10 -24.48 -3.96
CA SER A 75 -2.97 -25.35 -4.29
C SER A 75 -2.12 -24.71 -5.38
N TYR A 76 -1.00 -25.33 -5.75
CA TYR A 76 -0.08 -24.77 -6.76
C TYR A 76 -0.75 -24.47 -8.09
N ASP A 77 -1.52 -25.41 -8.64
CA ASP A 77 -2.08 -25.32 -9.99
C ASP A 77 -3.49 -24.70 -10.01
N ARG A 78 -4.29 -24.98 -8.97
CA ARG A 78 -5.71 -24.63 -8.93
C ARG A 78 -6.19 -24.15 -7.58
N THR A 79 -7.14 -23.23 -7.63
CA THR A 79 -7.94 -22.78 -6.49
C THR A 79 -9.37 -23.27 -6.68
N LEU A 80 -9.89 -23.93 -5.65
CA LEU A 80 -11.20 -24.56 -5.63
C LEU A 80 -12.07 -23.80 -4.63
N PHE A 81 -13.26 -23.37 -5.05
CA PHE A 81 -14.19 -22.65 -4.20
C PHE A 81 -15.42 -23.50 -3.89
N TYR A 82 -15.88 -23.36 -2.66
CA TYR A 82 -17.08 -23.98 -2.13
C TYR A 82 -17.95 -22.89 -1.48
N GLN A 83 -19.25 -22.85 -1.79
CA GLN A 83 -20.18 -21.87 -1.23
C GLN A 83 -20.49 -22.11 0.24
N GLU A 84 -20.39 -23.37 0.70
CA GLU A 84 -20.63 -23.77 2.08
C GLU A 84 -19.49 -24.67 2.56
N ASP A 85 -18.80 -24.24 3.62
CA ASP A 85 -17.71 -25.02 4.25
C ASP A 85 -18.21 -26.35 4.83
N ASP A 86 -19.45 -26.37 5.32
CA ASP A 86 -20.14 -27.54 5.86
C ASP A 86 -20.24 -28.68 4.83
N HIS A 87 -20.32 -28.36 3.54
CA HIS A 87 -20.35 -29.37 2.47
C HIS A 87 -19.00 -30.08 2.33
N PHE A 88 -17.89 -29.39 2.57
CA PHE A 88 -16.55 -29.96 2.53
C PHE A 88 -16.26 -30.85 3.75
N TYR A 89 -16.63 -30.41 4.95
CA TYR A 89 -16.34 -31.17 6.17
C TYR A 89 -17.22 -32.41 6.35
N LYS A 90 -18.38 -32.48 5.68
CA LYS A 90 -19.35 -33.58 5.81
C LYS A 90 -19.29 -34.58 4.66
N ASN A 91 -18.77 -34.22 3.48
CA ASN A 91 -18.69 -35.10 2.31
C ASN A 91 -17.35 -34.96 1.57
N ALA A 92 -16.47 -35.96 1.71
CA ALA A 92 -15.14 -35.96 1.09
C ALA A 92 -15.15 -35.95 -0.45
N ASP A 93 -16.27 -36.37 -1.07
CA ASP A 93 -16.44 -36.46 -2.53
C ASP A 93 -17.20 -35.27 -3.13
N TYR A 94 -17.40 -34.18 -2.38
CA TYR A 94 -18.14 -33.02 -2.89
C TYR A 94 -17.32 -32.25 -3.93
N GLU A 95 -17.89 -32.07 -5.12
CA GLU A 95 -17.27 -31.31 -6.20
C GLU A 95 -17.26 -29.80 -5.87
N PRO A 96 -16.19 -29.08 -6.21
CA PRO A 96 -16.11 -27.64 -6.01
C PRO A 96 -17.09 -26.88 -6.91
N ASP A 97 -17.70 -25.83 -6.36
CA ASP A 97 -18.63 -24.95 -7.09
C ASP A 97 -17.92 -24.13 -8.19
N LEU A 98 -16.62 -23.87 -8.02
CA LEU A 98 -15.80 -23.20 -9.01
C LEU A 98 -14.34 -23.66 -8.90
N ILE A 99 -13.72 -23.92 -10.05
CA ILE A 99 -12.29 -24.20 -10.17
C ILE A 99 -11.67 -23.14 -11.08
N ILE A 100 -10.61 -22.47 -10.60
CA ILE A 100 -9.80 -21.57 -11.41
C ILE A 100 -8.31 -21.87 -11.24
N PRO A 101 -7.46 -21.56 -12.24
CA PRO A 101 -6.02 -21.61 -12.04
C PRO A 101 -5.59 -20.70 -10.89
N THR A 102 -4.71 -21.17 -10.01
CA THR A 102 -4.22 -20.36 -8.88
C THR A 102 -3.52 -19.09 -9.36
N GLN A 103 -2.82 -19.18 -10.49
CA GLN A 103 -2.19 -18.01 -11.11
C GLN A 103 -3.21 -16.94 -11.53
N ASP A 104 -4.35 -17.34 -12.08
CA ASP A 104 -5.43 -16.42 -12.44
C ASP A 104 -6.03 -15.79 -11.18
N PHE A 105 -6.25 -16.59 -10.12
CA PHE A 105 -6.73 -16.08 -8.85
C PHE A 105 -5.78 -15.04 -8.24
N LYS A 106 -4.47 -15.35 -8.25
CA LYS A 106 -3.41 -14.45 -7.82
C LYS A 106 -3.46 -13.12 -8.56
N GLU A 107 -3.65 -13.15 -9.89
CA GLU A 107 -3.74 -11.96 -10.72
C GLU A 107 -4.98 -11.11 -10.39
N ILE A 108 -6.14 -11.72 -10.15
CA ILE A 108 -7.35 -11.01 -9.70
C ILE A 108 -7.07 -10.28 -8.36
N ILE A 109 -6.46 -10.96 -7.40
CA ILE A 109 -6.11 -10.36 -6.10
C ILE A 109 -5.09 -9.23 -6.26
N LEU A 110 -4.10 -9.38 -7.15
CA LEU A 110 -3.13 -8.33 -7.44
C LEU A 110 -3.79 -7.08 -8.05
N GLU A 111 -4.71 -7.23 -9.00
CA GLU A 111 -5.45 -6.11 -9.57
C GLU A 111 -6.39 -5.46 -8.55
N TRP A 112 -7.01 -6.25 -7.69
CA TRP A 112 -7.80 -5.73 -6.58
C TRP A 112 -6.96 -4.90 -5.62
N ARG A 113 -5.78 -5.39 -5.22
CA ARG A 113 -4.81 -4.62 -4.42
C ARG A 113 -4.45 -3.31 -5.10
N LYS A 114 -4.16 -3.32 -6.41
CA LYS A 114 -3.91 -2.09 -7.17
C LYS A 114 -5.11 -1.16 -7.13
N HIS A 115 -6.34 -1.65 -7.23
CA HIS A 115 -7.54 -0.83 -7.12
C HIS A 115 -7.75 -0.25 -5.72
N LEU A 116 -7.56 -1.06 -4.68
CA LEU A 116 -7.58 -0.63 -3.29
C LEU A 116 -6.52 0.45 -3.05
N HIS A 117 -5.30 0.24 -3.55
CA HIS A 117 -4.17 1.16 -3.50
C HIS A 117 -4.35 2.39 -4.41
N ARG A 118 -5.17 2.36 -5.46
CA ARG A 118 -5.44 3.56 -6.27
C ARG A 118 -6.38 4.56 -5.59
N ASN A 119 -7.17 4.12 -4.62
CA ASN A 119 -8.24 4.95 -4.03
C ASN A 119 -8.28 4.96 -2.50
N LEU A 120 -7.39 4.24 -1.77
CA LEU A 120 -7.19 4.45 -0.32
C LEU A 120 -6.40 5.74 -0.08
N PHE A 121 -5.89 6.24 -1.18
CA PHE A 121 -4.84 7.18 -1.31
C PHE A 121 -5.49 8.56 -1.53
N LEU A 122 -6.32 8.81 -2.56
CA LEU A 122 -6.77 10.18 -2.85
C LEU A 122 -7.62 10.91 -1.77
N GLU A 123 -8.36 10.20 -0.90
CA GLU A 123 -9.21 10.82 0.13
C GLU A 123 -8.46 11.03 1.48
N ASP A 124 -7.60 10.11 1.93
CA ASP A 124 -6.77 10.26 3.15
C ASP A 124 -5.38 10.89 2.89
N GLN A 125 -4.83 10.82 1.67
CA GLN A 125 -3.57 11.47 1.26
C GLN A 125 -3.68 12.98 1.32
N ASN A 126 -4.76 13.54 0.76
CA ASN A 126 -4.99 14.98 0.80
C ASN A 126 -5.10 15.42 2.26
N LEU A 127 -5.79 14.68 3.11
CA LEU A 127 -5.89 15.02 4.54
C LEU A 127 -4.55 14.92 5.28
N THR A 128 -3.74 13.88 5.03
CA THR A 128 -2.45 13.71 5.71
C THR A 128 -1.41 14.71 5.21
N LEU A 129 -1.28 14.90 3.89
CA LEU A 129 -0.40 15.91 3.31
C LEU A 129 -0.88 17.34 3.66
N GLN A 130 -2.19 17.63 3.60
CA GLN A 130 -2.73 18.94 4.03
C GLN A 130 -2.57 19.17 5.54
N LYS A 131 -2.77 18.15 6.39
CA LYS A 131 -2.54 18.21 7.84
C LYS A 131 -1.09 18.56 8.15
N HIS A 132 -0.17 18.01 7.36
CA HIS A 132 1.26 18.28 7.47
C HIS A 132 1.73 19.41 6.56
N HIS A 133 0.81 20.16 5.94
CA HIS A 133 1.07 21.31 5.07
C HIS A 133 2.09 21.03 3.95
N LEU A 134 2.03 19.85 3.35
CA LEU A 134 2.83 19.41 2.22
C LEU A 134 1.98 19.39 0.94
N ASP A 135 2.60 19.74 -0.17
CA ASP A 135 2.01 19.65 -1.51
C ASP A 135 3.05 19.10 -2.49
N PHE A 136 2.63 18.19 -3.37
CA PHE A 136 3.49 17.50 -4.32
C PHE A 136 3.14 17.94 -5.74
N TYR A 137 4.12 18.37 -6.51
CA TYR A 137 3.87 18.91 -7.85
C TYR A 137 5.08 18.76 -8.78
N ASP A 138 4.77 18.88 -10.06
CA ASP A 138 5.71 18.73 -11.17
C ASP A 138 6.23 20.09 -11.59
N GLU A 139 7.55 20.22 -11.74
CA GLU A 139 8.16 21.36 -12.44
C GLU A 139 8.93 20.88 -13.66
N TYR A 140 9.08 21.75 -14.66
CA TYR A 140 9.92 21.49 -15.82
C TYR A 140 11.14 22.41 -15.77
N ILE A 141 12.34 21.83 -15.66
CA ILE A 141 13.61 22.56 -15.73
C ILE A 141 14.40 22.03 -16.93
N ASN A 142 14.71 22.90 -17.89
CA ASN A 142 15.44 22.55 -19.12
C ASN A 142 14.83 21.32 -19.83
N GLU A 143 13.50 21.36 -20.04
CA GLU A 143 12.71 20.28 -20.66
C GLU A 143 12.68 18.95 -19.89
N ARG A 144 13.26 18.90 -18.69
CA ARG A 144 13.18 17.73 -17.81
C ARG A 144 12.13 17.96 -16.75
N LYS A 145 11.18 17.03 -16.68
CA LYS A 145 10.19 16.93 -15.61
C LYS A 145 10.91 16.56 -14.31
N ILE A 146 10.73 17.38 -13.28
CA ILE A 146 11.23 17.16 -11.93
C ILE A 146 10.06 17.08 -10.95
N HIS A 147 10.27 16.32 -9.89
CA HIS A 147 9.30 16.08 -8.83
C HIS A 147 9.68 16.86 -7.58
N VAL A 148 8.74 17.63 -7.02
CA VAL A 148 9.01 18.55 -5.90
C VAL A 148 7.95 18.41 -4.81
N VAL A 149 8.39 18.34 -3.54
CA VAL A 149 7.54 18.61 -2.37
C VAL A 149 7.69 20.08 -1.98
N LYS A 150 6.58 20.78 -1.74
CA LYS A 150 6.57 22.14 -1.18
C LYS A 150 5.75 22.19 0.11
N SER A 151 6.16 23.07 1.01
CA SER A 151 5.36 23.47 2.16
C SER A 151 4.31 24.51 1.76
N THR A 152 3.05 24.31 2.15
CA THR A 152 1.94 25.24 1.89
C THR A 152 1.77 26.30 2.98
N GLN A 153 2.64 26.33 4.00
CA GLN A 153 2.62 27.31 5.10
C GLN A 153 3.97 28.05 5.21
N PRO A 154 4.05 29.18 5.96
CA PRO A 154 5.31 29.88 6.19
C PRO A 154 6.38 28.94 6.78
N SER A 155 7.65 29.25 6.53
CA SER A 155 8.88 28.48 6.82
C SER A 155 9.14 28.09 8.28
N HIS A 156 8.14 28.17 9.16
CA HIS A 156 8.25 28.00 10.61
C HIS A 156 7.41 26.84 11.16
N GLN A 157 6.72 26.06 10.32
CA GLN A 157 6.00 24.87 10.75
C GLN A 157 6.53 23.58 10.09
N LEU A 158 6.21 22.46 10.74
CA LEU A 158 6.37 21.02 10.41
C LEU A 158 6.77 20.66 8.97
N SER A 159 6.13 21.29 7.99
CA SER A 159 6.27 21.04 6.56
C SER A 159 7.61 21.44 5.95
N GLY A 160 8.30 22.45 6.48
CA GLY A 160 9.54 22.98 5.89
C GLY A 160 10.69 21.99 5.97
N ASP A 161 11.07 21.60 7.18
CA ASP A 161 12.21 20.70 7.43
C ASP A 161 11.95 19.29 6.91
N LEU A 162 10.71 18.80 7.00
CA LEU A 162 10.32 17.53 6.41
C LEU A 162 10.42 17.57 4.88
N ALA A 163 9.95 18.62 4.22
CA ALA A 163 10.12 18.78 2.77
C ALA A 163 11.60 18.85 2.39
N VAL A 164 12.41 19.58 3.16
CA VAL A 164 13.87 19.63 2.98
C VAL A 164 14.49 18.24 3.11
N PHE A 165 14.12 17.47 4.14
CA PHE A 165 14.61 16.10 4.32
C PHE A 165 14.22 15.20 3.13
N LEU A 166 12.94 15.21 2.74
CA LEU A 166 12.40 14.37 1.66
C LEU A 166 13.06 14.65 0.30
N ASN A 167 13.25 15.93 -0.04
CA ASN A 167 13.84 16.31 -1.33
C ASN A 167 15.33 16.03 -1.44
N ASN A 168 16.00 15.89 -0.30
CA ASN A 168 17.43 15.62 -0.27
C ASN A 168 17.73 14.12 -0.04
N THR A 169 16.73 13.34 0.39
CA THR A 169 16.90 11.90 0.62
C THR A 169 16.64 11.08 -0.65
N HIS A 170 17.58 10.20 -0.99
CA HIS A 170 17.45 9.32 -2.16
C HIS A 170 16.30 8.31 -1.99
N PRO A 171 15.60 7.93 -3.07
CA PRO A 171 14.51 6.95 -3.04
C PRO A 171 14.87 5.63 -2.34
N ASP A 172 16.08 5.10 -2.56
CA ASP A 172 16.52 3.86 -1.92
C ASP A 172 16.63 3.98 -0.39
N ILE A 173 16.97 5.17 0.11
CA ILE A 173 17.02 5.46 1.54
C ILE A 173 15.61 5.60 2.09
N LEU A 174 14.69 6.25 1.37
CA LEU A 174 13.28 6.33 1.75
C LEU A 174 12.63 4.94 1.87
N ASN A 175 12.93 4.04 0.93
CA ASN A 175 12.49 2.63 1.00
C ASN A 175 13.01 1.93 2.24
N LYS A 176 14.30 2.13 2.59
CA LYS A 176 14.87 1.57 3.83
C LYS A 176 14.19 2.12 5.07
N ILE A 177 13.92 3.43 5.10
CA ILE A 177 13.21 4.08 6.21
C ILE A 177 11.86 3.41 6.44
N ILE A 178 11.07 3.19 5.38
CA ILE A 178 9.77 2.51 5.46
C ILE A 178 9.89 1.10 6.04
N LEU A 179 10.86 0.31 5.56
CA LEU A 179 11.09 -1.05 6.07
C LEU A 179 11.40 -1.05 7.58
N HIS A 180 12.18 -0.08 8.05
CA HIS A 180 12.49 0.05 9.47
C HIS A 180 11.27 0.48 10.31
N ILE A 181 10.41 1.35 9.77
CA ILE A 181 9.13 1.70 10.40
C ILE A 181 8.23 0.47 10.54
N GLU A 182 8.11 -0.33 9.46
CA GLU A 182 7.30 -1.56 9.46
C GLU A 182 7.84 -2.61 10.41
N ALA A 183 9.17 -2.73 10.49
CA ALA A 183 9.86 -3.57 11.47
C ALA A 183 9.83 -3.01 12.90
N ARG A 184 9.20 -1.85 13.13
CA ARG A 184 9.16 -1.13 14.42
C ARG A 184 10.54 -0.96 15.05
N SER A 185 11.56 -0.80 14.22
CA SER A 185 12.94 -0.77 14.64
C SER A 185 13.40 0.67 14.86
N LYS A 186 13.95 0.96 16.05
CA LYS A 186 14.54 2.26 16.32
C LYS A 186 15.81 2.43 15.48
N ILE A 187 15.87 3.49 14.70
CA ILE A 187 17.00 3.80 13.82
C ILE A 187 17.10 5.30 13.58
N THR A 188 18.31 5.78 13.36
CA THR A 188 18.56 7.15 12.93
C THR A 188 19.17 7.13 11.54
N PHE A 189 18.60 7.90 10.63
CA PHE A 189 19.10 8.12 9.29
C PHE A 189 19.79 9.46 9.23
N GLU A 190 21.09 9.42 8.97
CA GLU A 190 21.88 10.60 8.70
C GLU A 190 22.15 10.71 7.19
N PRO A 191 22.17 11.93 6.63
CA PRO A 191 22.54 12.14 5.25
C PRO A 191 24.00 11.77 4.99
N THR A 192 24.29 11.24 3.80
CA THR A 192 25.64 10.85 3.39
C THR A 192 26.48 12.00 2.81
N THR A 193 25.93 13.22 2.71
CA THR A 193 26.65 14.38 2.13
C THR A 193 26.50 15.64 2.98
N SER A 194 27.54 16.48 2.96
CA SER A 194 27.69 17.71 3.76
C SER A 194 26.65 18.80 3.49
N ASP A 195 25.88 18.69 2.41
CA ASP A 195 24.83 19.66 2.05
C ASP A 195 23.57 19.55 2.92
N HIS A 196 23.47 18.49 3.73
CA HIS A 196 22.27 18.19 4.49
C HIS A 196 22.46 18.51 5.97
N GLN A 197 21.47 19.16 6.56
CA GLN A 197 21.54 19.62 7.95
C GLN A 197 20.53 18.91 8.86
N LEU A 198 19.86 17.86 8.37
CA LEU A 198 18.77 17.19 9.09
C LEU A 198 19.02 15.68 9.17
N SER A 199 18.79 15.08 10.33
CA SER A 199 18.70 13.63 10.53
C SER A 199 17.27 13.23 10.89
N LEU A 200 16.90 11.98 10.60
CA LEU A 200 15.60 11.41 10.95
C LEU A 200 15.80 10.27 11.95
N THR A 201 15.25 10.40 13.15
CA THR A 201 15.20 9.33 14.14
C THR A 201 13.79 8.75 14.20
N ILE A 202 13.69 7.42 14.18
CA ILE A 202 12.42 6.69 14.19
C ILE A 202 12.32 5.93 15.49
N SER A 203 11.17 6.01 16.14
CA SER A 203 10.80 5.16 17.28
C SER A 203 9.49 4.42 17.02
N GLU A 204 9.05 3.59 17.96
CA GLU A 204 7.81 2.83 17.85
C GLU A 204 6.57 3.71 17.66
N MET A 205 6.51 4.88 18.29
CA MET A 205 5.35 5.76 18.24
C MET A 205 5.58 7.05 17.45
N TYR A 206 6.77 7.64 17.58
CA TYR A 206 7.09 8.93 16.98
C TYR A 206 8.38 8.90 16.19
N SER A 207 8.48 9.78 15.21
CA SER A 207 9.69 10.04 14.45
C SER A 207 10.06 11.51 14.63
N SER A 208 11.33 11.79 14.85
CA SER A 208 11.84 13.15 15.01
C SER A 208 12.78 13.52 13.88
N ILE A 209 12.65 14.74 13.39
CA ILE A 209 13.67 15.36 12.54
C ILE A 209 14.52 16.24 13.45
N GLU A 210 15.83 16.08 13.38
CA GLU A 210 16.79 16.82 14.20
C GLU A 210 17.72 17.63 13.31
N ASN A 211 18.02 18.86 13.72
CA ASN A 211 19.07 19.63 13.08
C ASN A 211 20.43 19.09 13.55
N ILE A 212 21.25 18.61 12.61
CA ILE A 212 22.55 17.97 12.90
C ILE A 212 23.51 18.94 13.58
N SER A 213 23.52 20.22 13.16
CA SER A 213 24.42 21.24 13.72
C SER A 213 24.03 21.65 15.13
N GLN A 214 22.73 21.73 15.42
CA GLN A 214 22.22 22.17 16.72
C GLN A 214 21.97 21.01 17.68
N LYS A 215 21.86 19.77 17.18
CA LYS A 215 21.47 18.56 17.93
C LYS A 215 20.17 18.72 18.71
N VAL A 216 19.21 19.43 18.12
CA VAL A 216 17.88 19.66 18.69
C VAL A 216 16.83 19.15 17.72
N ALA A 217 15.81 18.48 18.26
CA ALA A 217 14.61 18.11 17.51
C ALA A 217 13.94 19.38 16.97
N VAL A 218 13.89 19.49 15.65
CA VAL A 218 13.15 20.55 14.98
C VAL A 218 11.70 20.15 14.76
N HIS A 219 11.41 18.84 14.74
CA HIS A 219 10.07 18.36 14.50
C HIS A 219 9.78 16.94 15.05
N GLU A 220 8.52 16.65 15.41
CA GLU A 220 8.00 15.35 15.84
C GLU A 220 6.73 14.94 15.08
N ILE A 221 6.77 13.79 14.41
CA ILE A 221 5.70 13.25 13.57
C ILE A 221 5.30 11.89 14.14
N PHE A 222 4.01 11.53 14.11
CA PHE A 222 3.63 10.14 14.36
C PHE A 222 4.28 9.21 13.33
N THR A 223 4.90 8.12 13.79
CA THR A 223 5.66 7.21 12.91
C THR A 223 4.77 6.61 11.80
N TYR A 224 3.50 6.34 12.10
CA TYR A 224 2.53 5.91 11.09
C TYR A 224 2.32 6.97 9.99
N GLU A 225 2.15 8.24 10.37
CA GLU A 225 1.93 9.33 9.42
C GLU A 225 3.17 9.55 8.55
N LEU A 226 4.36 9.47 9.15
CA LEU A 226 5.60 9.52 8.38
C LEU A 226 5.66 8.42 7.34
N ARG A 227 5.34 7.16 7.70
CA ARG A 227 5.33 6.04 6.74
C ARG A 227 4.47 6.35 5.52
N GLU A 228 3.28 6.91 5.73
CA GLU A 228 2.39 7.26 4.64
C GLU A 228 2.97 8.39 3.76
N ILE A 229 3.51 9.46 4.37
CA ILE A 229 4.18 10.55 3.63
C ILE A 229 5.35 10.02 2.77
N LEU A 230 6.15 9.09 3.30
CA LEU A 230 7.30 8.52 2.57
C LEU A 230 6.87 7.65 1.39
N ARG A 231 5.82 6.83 1.58
CA ARG A 231 5.25 6.01 0.51
C ARG A 231 4.73 6.89 -0.61
N GLU A 232 4.05 7.98 -0.26
CA GLU A 232 3.57 8.97 -1.21
C GLU A 232 4.68 9.58 -2.04
N TRP A 233 5.74 10.03 -1.37
CA TRP A 233 6.86 10.63 -2.06
C TRP A 233 7.55 9.64 -3.01
N LEU A 234 7.71 8.38 -2.61
CA LEU A 234 8.26 7.34 -3.47
C LEU A 234 7.40 7.03 -4.68
N ILE A 235 6.07 6.94 -4.50
CA ILE A 235 5.12 6.77 -5.60
C ILE A 235 5.31 7.93 -6.57
N TYR A 236 5.33 9.15 -6.06
CA TYR A 236 5.52 10.36 -6.85
C TYR A 236 6.83 10.33 -7.67
N ILE A 237 7.95 9.98 -7.04
CA ILE A 237 9.26 9.85 -7.71
C ILE A 237 9.27 8.72 -8.75
N SER A 238 8.62 7.59 -8.47
CA SER A 238 8.61 6.42 -9.37
C SER A 238 8.01 6.71 -10.75
N TYR A 239 7.24 7.81 -10.87
CA TYR A 239 6.67 8.29 -12.12
C TYR A 239 7.55 9.34 -12.87
N GLY A 240 8.81 9.61 -12.48
CA GLY A 240 9.72 10.50 -13.25
C GLY A 240 11.14 10.73 -12.68
N GLN A 241 11.84 11.80 -13.10
CA GLN A 241 13.25 12.07 -12.73
C GLN A 241 13.37 12.97 -11.48
N PHE A 242 14.20 12.57 -10.51
CA PHE A 242 14.39 13.21 -9.20
C PHE A 242 15.40 14.38 -9.22
N ARG A 243 15.05 15.60 -8.76
CA ARG A 243 16.01 16.71 -8.45
C ARG A 243 15.52 17.69 -7.35
N LYS A 244 16.49 18.38 -6.71
CA LYS A 244 16.42 19.24 -5.50
C LYS A 244 15.40 20.41 -5.55
N LEU A 245 14.91 20.79 -4.36
CA LEU A 245 13.91 21.84 -4.06
C LEU A 245 14.44 23.27 -4.25
N LYS A 246 13.53 24.22 -4.50
CA LYS A 246 13.73 25.68 -4.48
C LYS A 246 12.67 26.32 -3.55
N PHE A 247 13.08 27.21 -2.64
CA PHE A 247 12.17 27.94 -1.76
C PHE A 247 11.50 29.10 -2.51
N ILE A 248 10.19 29.28 -2.33
CA ILE A 248 9.42 30.47 -2.73
C ILE A 248 8.66 30.95 -1.51
#